data_AF-A0A7C2G4F0-F1
#
_entry.id   AF-A0A7C2G4F0-F1
#
_cell.length_a   1.000
_cell.length_b   1.000
_cell.length_c   1.000
_cell.angle_alpha   90.00
_cell.angle_beta   90.00
_cell.angle_gamma   90.00
#
_symmetry.space_group_name_H-M   'P 1'
#
loop_
_entity.id
_entity.type
_entity.pdbx_description
1 polymer ?
#
loop_
_entity_poly.entity_id
_entity_poly.type
_entity_poly.pdbx_seq_one_letter_code
_entity_poly.pdbx_strand_id
1 'polypeptide(L)'
;MIRAVKRLGLMLLGAGALLFLASVVLAWWPTRGEERAITIVARRFQYTPNIVRVRRGDIVTIRLVSEDVHHGFYVDGYEVQTSAVPGQDGVVRFVADKTGKFAFRCSVTCGAFHPYMIGYLKVEPDYRFLGATGAVLALFGAAFVAVSARSASAGP
;
A
#
# COMPACT_ATOMS: atom_id res chain seq x y z
N MET A 1 -11.77 6.66 50.40
CA MET A 1 -10.69 6.77 49.39
C MET A 1 -10.57 5.51 48.51
N ILE A 2 -10.52 4.29 49.08
CA ILE A 2 -10.37 3.02 48.31
C ILE A 2 -11.45 2.80 47.23
N ARG A 3 -12.70 3.20 47.46
CA ARG A 3 -13.79 3.09 46.46
C ARG A 3 -13.61 4.02 45.26
N ALA A 4 -12.98 5.18 45.45
CA ALA A 4 -12.70 6.12 44.36
C ALA A 4 -11.56 5.62 43.46
N VAL A 5 -10.52 5.04 44.07
CA VAL A 5 -9.39 4.42 43.35
C VAL A 5 -9.85 3.20 42.54
N LYS A 6 -10.72 2.34 43.11
CA LYS A 6 -11.29 1.19 42.38
C LYS A 6 -12.19 1.61 41.21
N ARG A 7 -12.97 2.69 41.36
CA ARG A 7 -13.80 3.26 40.28
C ARG A 7 -12.95 3.87 39.17
N LEU A 8 -11.87 4.58 39.52
CA LEU A 8 -10.91 5.13 38.57
C LEU A 8 -10.18 4.02 37.78
N GLY A 9 -9.76 2.95 38.46
CA GLY A 9 -9.15 1.78 37.83
C GLY A 9 -10.10 1.06 36.85
N LEU A 10 -11.37 0.89 37.23
CA LEU A 10 -12.38 0.28 36.36
C LEU A 10 -12.72 1.15 35.14
N MET A 11 -12.77 2.47 35.31
CA MET A 11 -12.95 3.42 34.21
C MET A 11 -11.76 3.43 33.24
N LEU A 12 -10.53 3.35 33.75
CA LEU A 12 -9.32 3.25 32.92
C LEU A 12 -9.25 1.92 32.14
N LEU A 13 -9.68 0.81 32.75
CA LEU A 13 -9.82 -0.48 32.07
C LEU A 13 -10.89 -0.44 30.96
N GLY A 14 -12.05 0.17 31.23
CA GLY A 14 -13.11 0.35 30.24
C GLY A 14 -12.70 1.24 29.06
N ALA A 15 -12.04 2.37 29.34
CA ALA A 15 -11.50 3.25 28.32
C ALA A 15 -10.40 2.58 27.48
N GLY A 16 -9.52 1.80 28.12
CA GLY A 16 -8.49 1.00 27.44
C GLY A 16 -9.09 -0.06 26.51
N ALA A 17 -10.13 -0.77 26.94
CA ALA A 17 -10.82 -1.76 26.12
C ALA A 17 -11.53 -1.12 24.91
N LEU A 18 -12.14 0.06 25.09
CA LEU A 18 -12.77 0.81 24.00
C LEU A 18 -11.74 1.31 22.97
N LEU A 19 -10.60 1.83 23.44
CA LEU A 19 -9.49 2.26 22.57
C LEU A 19 -8.87 1.07 21.84
N PHE A 20 -8.75 -0.08 22.48
CA PHE A 20 -8.31 -1.32 21.84
C PHE A 20 -9.26 -1.72 20.72
N LEU A 21 -10.56 -1.81 21.00
CA LEU A 21 -11.58 -2.15 20.00
C LEU A 21 -11.61 -1.14 18.84
N ALA A 22 -11.53 0.15 19.13
CA ALA A 22 -11.46 1.19 18.11
C ALA A 22 -10.18 1.08 17.26
N SER A 23 -9.03 0.76 17.87
CA SER A 23 -7.76 0.59 17.16
C SER A 23 -7.77 -0.65 16.26
N VAL A 24 -8.38 -1.73 16.72
CA VAL A 24 -8.60 -2.94 15.91
C VAL A 24 -9.50 -2.58 14.73
N VAL A 25 -10.65 -1.94 14.96
CA VAL A 25 -11.56 -1.53 13.87
C VAL A 25 -10.88 -0.60 12.86
N LEU A 26 -10.10 0.38 13.33
CA LEU A 26 -9.31 1.25 12.47
C LEU A 26 -8.25 0.44 11.69
N ALA A 27 -7.74 -0.67 12.25
CA ALA A 27 -6.79 -1.55 11.57
C ALA A 27 -7.35 -2.38 10.44
N TRP A 28 -8.64 -2.64 10.50
CA TRP A 28 -9.37 -3.24 9.41
C TRP A 28 -9.94 -2.19 8.46
N TRP A 29 -9.77 -0.89 8.75
CA TRP A 29 -10.20 0.15 7.83
C TRP A 29 -9.26 0.17 6.62
N PRO A 30 -9.77 0.01 5.39
CA PRO A 30 -8.93 0.05 4.20
C PRO A 30 -8.22 1.39 4.16
N THR A 31 -6.89 1.38 4.27
CA THR A 31 -6.09 2.54 3.90
C THR A 31 -6.44 2.82 2.45
N ARG A 32 -7.08 3.97 2.18
CA ARG A 32 -7.29 4.39 0.80
C ARG A 32 -5.90 4.47 0.18
N GLY A 33 -5.65 3.61 -0.80
CA GLY A 33 -4.38 3.64 -1.50
C GLY A 33 -4.17 4.98 -2.17
N GLU A 34 -2.91 5.27 -2.46
CA GLU A 34 -2.52 6.53 -3.06
C GLU A 34 -2.79 6.45 -4.57
N GLU A 35 -3.17 7.57 -5.19
CA GLU A 35 -3.18 7.62 -6.65
C GLU A 35 -1.76 7.66 -7.20
N ARG A 36 -1.47 6.77 -8.14
CA ARG A 36 -0.15 6.61 -8.75
C ARG A 36 -0.25 6.79 -10.26
N ALA A 37 0.08 7.98 -10.75
CA ALA A 37 0.24 8.23 -12.17
C ALA A 37 1.67 7.92 -12.60
N ILE A 38 1.84 6.96 -13.51
CA ILE A 38 3.16 6.42 -13.90
C ILE A 38 3.24 6.42 -15.42
N THR A 39 4.21 7.15 -15.96
CA THR A 39 4.51 7.12 -17.39
C THR A 39 5.53 6.02 -17.67
N ILE A 40 5.22 5.14 -18.61
CA ILE A 40 6.11 4.12 -19.14
C ILE A 40 6.38 4.43 -20.60
N VAL A 41 7.64 4.67 -20.94
CA VAL A 41 8.12 4.84 -22.30
C VAL A 41 8.48 3.47 -22.87
N ALA A 42 7.84 3.10 -23.97
CA ALA A 42 8.12 1.91 -24.73
C ALA A 42 8.94 2.28 -25.97
N ARG A 43 10.05 1.57 -26.11
CA ARG A 43 10.91 1.56 -27.29
C ARG A 43 11.24 0.11 -27.59
N ARG A 44 11.76 -0.17 -28.78
CA ARG A 44 12.09 -1.54 -29.21
C ARG A 44 12.78 -2.31 -28.10
N PHE A 45 12.06 -3.35 -27.67
CA PHE A 45 12.51 -4.40 -26.75
C PHE A 45 12.68 -4.00 -25.29
N GLN A 46 12.25 -2.80 -24.89
CA GLN A 46 12.37 -2.36 -23.50
C GLN A 46 11.30 -1.35 -23.07
N TYR A 47 11.00 -1.38 -21.78
CA TYR A 47 10.18 -0.38 -21.10
C TYR A 47 11.05 0.48 -20.18
N THR A 48 10.74 1.77 -20.09
CA THR A 48 11.38 2.71 -19.17
C THR A 48 10.30 3.44 -18.35
N PRO A 49 10.19 3.24 -17.04
CA PRO A 49 10.93 2.26 -16.24
C PRO A 49 10.50 0.82 -16.57
N ASN A 50 11.43 -0.13 -16.47
CA ASN A 50 11.14 -1.56 -16.56
C ASN A 50 10.70 -2.17 -15.21
N ILE A 51 10.76 -1.41 -14.12
CA ILE A 51 10.27 -1.81 -12.81
C ILE A 51 9.41 -0.68 -12.24
N VAL A 52 8.14 -0.99 -12.02
CA VAL A 52 7.17 -0.12 -11.36
C VAL A 52 6.97 -0.62 -9.93
N ARG A 53 7.14 0.25 -8.93
CA ARG A 53 6.90 -0.07 -7.52
C ARG A 53 5.70 0.68 -7.00
N VAL A 54 4.74 -0.03 -6.45
CA VAL A 54 3.51 0.50 -5.84
C VAL A 54 3.20 -0.29 -4.57
N ARG A 55 2.25 0.17 -3.77
CA ARG A 55 1.78 -0.60 -2.61
C ARG A 55 0.40 -1.18 -2.86
N ARG A 56 0.08 -2.23 -2.10
CA ARG A 56 -1.25 -2.82 -2.10
C ARG A 56 -2.29 -1.75 -1.75
N GLY A 57 -3.35 -1.67 -2.56
CA GLY A 57 -4.42 -0.70 -2.44
C GLY A 57 -4.24 0.56 -3.28
N ASP A 58 -3.02 0.88 -3.75
CA ASP A 58 -2.77 2.05 -4.60
C ASP A 58 -3.63 1.98 -5.88
N ILE A 59 -4.15 3.13 -6.32
CA ILE A 59 -4.87 3.23 -7.60
C ILE A 59 -3.86 3.67 -8.66
N VAL A 60 -3.50 2.74 -9.54
CA VAL A 60 -2.42 2.90 -10.51
C VAL A 60 -3.00 3.31 -11.86
N THR A 61 -2.56 4.45 -12.38
CA THR A 61 -2.79 4.91 -13.74
C THR A 61 -1.49 4.81 -14.51
N ILE A 62 -1.39 3.88 -15.45
CA ILE A 62 -0.26 3.75 -16.37
C ILE A 62 -0.55 4.55 -17.64
N ARG A 63 0.34 5.49 -17.97
CA ARG A 63 0.41 6.13 -19.28
C ARG A 63 1.53 5.48 -20.09
N LEU A 64 1.17 4.71 -21.10
CA LEU A 64 2.12 4.11 -22.04
C LEU A 64 2.39 5.11 -23.18
N VAL A 65 3.65 5.44 -23.39
CA VAL A 65 4.13 6.27 -24.50
C VAL A 65 4.95 5.38 -25.43
N SER A 66 4.79 5.51 -26.73
CA SER A 66 5.66 4.85 -27.71
C SER A 66 6.55 5.85 -28.44
N GLU A 67 7.84 5.54 -28.56
CA GLU A 67 8.82 6.37 -29.28
C GLU A 67 9.14 5.89 -30.70
N ASP A 68 8.78 4.66 -31.08
CA ASP A 68 9.22 4.08 -32.36
C ASP A 68 8.14 3.31 -33.14
N VAL A 69 7.47 2.32 -32.55
CA VAL A 69 6.48 1.45 -33.22
C VAL A 69 5.25 1.21 -32.36
N HIS A 70 4.26 0.48 -32.85
CA HIS A 70 3.14 0.08 -31.99
C HIS A 70 3.64 -0.83 -30.87
N HIS A 71 3.42 -0.42 -29.62
CA HIS A 71 3.68 -1.23 -28.44
C HIS A 71 2.41 -1.47 -27.65
N GLY A 72 2.34 -2.65 -27.05
CA GLY A 72 1.33 -3.04 -26.11
C GLY A 72 1.86 -2.96 -24.68
N PHE A 73 0.96 -3.01 -23.72
CA PHE A 73 1.25 -3.16 -22.32
C PHE A 73 0.16 -4.04 -21.73
N TYR A 74 0.54 -5.19 -21.20
CA TYR A 74 -0.34 -6.15 -20.54
C TYR A 74 0.30 -6.55 -19.22
N VAL A 75 -0.46 -6.51 -18.11
CA VAL A 75 0.03 -6.90 -16.78
C VAL A 75 -0.51 -8.27 -16.40
N ASP A 76 0.39 -9.24 -16.26
CA ASP A 76 0.06 -10.60 -15.83
C ASP A 76 -0.59 -10.58 -14.44
N GLY A 77 -1.64 -11.39 -14.26
CA GLY A 77 -2.37 -11.49 -13.00
C GLY A 77 -3.34 -10.34 -12.72
N TYR A 78 -3.26 -9.21 -13.41
CA TYR A 78 -4.27 -8.14 -13.36
C TYR A 78 -5.20 -8.14 -14.58
N GLU A 79 -4.77 -8.74 -15.69
CA GLU A 79 -5.54 -8.82 -16.95
C GLU A 79 -5.90 -7.43 -17.51
N VAL A 80 -5.11 -6.42 -17.16
CA VAL A 80 -5.26 -5.05 -17.63
C VAL A 80 -4.29 -4.78 -18.76
N GLN A 81 -4.78 -4.05 -19.76
CA GLN A 81 -3.99 -3.77 -20.95
C GLN A 81 -4.27 -2.40 -21.57
N THR A 82 -3.27 -1.89 -22.28
CA THR A 82 -3.38 -0.74 -23.18
C THR A 82 -2.35 -0.88 -24.30
N SER A 83 -2.42 -0.04 -25.33
CA SER A 83 -1.39 0.06 -26.36
C SER A 83 -1.11 1.52 -26.72
N ALA A 84 0.04 1.78 -27.32
CA ALA A 84 0.46 3.11 -27.74
C ALA A 84 1.18 3.03 -29.10
N VAL A 85 0.94 4.02 -29.94
CA VAL A 85 1.68 4.25 -31.20
C VAL A 85 2.39 5.60 -31.11
N PRO A 86 3.44 5.86 -31.91
CA PRO A 86 4.10 7.17 -31.89
C PRO A 86 3.09 8.30 -32.11
N GLY A 87 3.04 9.24 -31.17
CA GLY A 87 2.09 10.37 -31.19
C GLY A 87 0.70 10.09 -30.58
N GLN A 88 0.40 8.85 -30.17
CA GLN A 88 -0.84 8.51 -29.47
C GLN A 88 -0.58 7.57 -28.29
N ASP A 89 -0.74 8.12 -27.10
CA ASP A 89 -0.50 7.40 -25.85
C ASP A 89 -1.65 6.49 -25.47
N GLY A 90 -1.31 5.39 -24.79
CA GLY A 90 -2.28 4.50 -24.14
C GLY A 90 -2.42 4.82 -22.66
N VAL A 91 -3.61 4.64 -22.09
CA VAL A 91 -3.84 4.82 -20.66
C VAL A 91 -4.65 3.66 -20.10
N VAL A 92 -4.22 3.09 -18.98
CA VAL A 92 -4.97 2.10 -18.21
C VAL A 92 -4.93 2.42 -16.72
N ARG A 93 -6.08 2.27 -16.04
CA ARG A 93 -6.22 2.50 -14.60
C ARG A 93 -6.74 1.25 -13.91
N PHE A 94 -6.13 0.87 -12.80
CA PHE A 94 -6.50 -0.29 -12.00
C PHE A 94 -6.09 -0.15 -10.54
N VAL A 95 -6.65 -0.99 -9.67
CA VAL A 95 -6.27 -1.04 -8.25
C VAL A 95 -5.22 -2.14 -8.07
N ALA A 96 -4.10 -1.82 -7.44
CA ALA A 96 -3.06 -2.81 -7.09
C ALA A 96 -3.48 -3.60 -5.84
N ASP A 97 -4.43 -4.54 -5.96
CA ASP A 97 -5.06 -5.25 -4.84
C ASP A 97 -4.28 -6.50 -4.37
N LYS A 98 -3.35 -6.98 -5.18
CA LYS A 98 -2.53 -8.19 -4.93
C LYS A 98 -1.07 -7.83 -4.72
N THR A 99 -0.52 -8.16 -3.55
CA THR A 99 0.92 -8.08 -3.27
C THR A 99 1.68 -9.11 -4.10
N GLY A 100 2.85 -8.73 -4.62
CA GLY A 100 3.70 -9.65 -5.37
C GLY A 100 4.51 -8.96 -6.46
N LYS A 101 5.10 -9.79 -7.34
CA LYS A 101 5.82 -9.35 -8.54
C LYS A 101 5.07 -9.87 -9.77
N PHE A 102 4.54 -8.96 -10.56
CA PHE A 102 3.76 -9.24 -11.76
C PHE A 102 4.55 -8.79 -12.97
N ALA A 103 4.72 -9.67 -13.96
CA ALA A 103 5.36 -9.26 -15.21
C ALA A 103 4.37 -8.41 -16.01
N PHE A 104 4.88 -7.40 -16.70
CA PHE A 104 4.16 -6.76 -17.78
C PHE A 104 4.92 -6.90 -19.09
N ARG A 105 4.18 -7.13 -20.17
CA ARG A 105 4.70 -7.55 -21.47
C ARG A 105 4.09 -6.72 -22.59
N CYS A 106 4.74 -6.76 -23.74
CA CYS A 106 4.17 -6.20 -24.95
C CYS A 106 3.09 -7.15 -25.47
N SER A 107 1.86 -6.67 -25.62
CA SER A 107 0.72 -7.44 -26.14
C SER A 107 0.58 -7.38 -27.67
N VAL A 108 1.44 -6.62 -28.35
CA VAL A 108 1.45 -6.46 -29.81
C VAL A 108 2.82 -6.78 -30.36
N THR A 109 2.89 -7.46 -31.51
CA THR A 109 4.18 -7.85 -32.11
C THR A 109 4.96 -6.63 -32.57
N CYS A 110 5.97 -6.23 -31.79
CA CYS A 110 6.73 -4.97 -31.97
C CYS A 110 8.14 -5.14 -32.57
N GLY A 111 8.53 -6.36 -32.95
CA GLY A 111 9.80 -6.67 -33.62
C GLY A 111 10.40 -8.02 -33.21
N ALA A 112 11.63 -8.30 -33.67
CA ALA A 112 12.29 -9.59 -33.52
C ALA A 112 12.46 -10.06 -32.05
N PHE A 113 12.76 -9.14 -31.12
CA PHE A 113 12.89 -9.46 -29.70
C PHE A 113 11.61 -9.16 -28.89
N HIS A 114 10.44 -9.11 -29.53
CA HIS A 114 9.15 -8.90 -28.87
C HIS A 114 8.91 -9.81 -27.65
N PRO A 115 9.20 -11.13 -27.69
CA PRO A 115 8.98 -12.01 -26.53
C PRO A 115 9.83 -11.66 -25.30
N TYR A 116 10.93 -10.92 -25.48
CA TYR A 116 11.85 -10.55 -24.41
C TYR A 116 11.57 -9.16 -23.83
N MET A 117 10.59 -8.44 -24.39
CA MET A 117 10.18 -7.12 -23.91
C MET A 117 9.33 -7.26 -22.63
N ILE A 118 10.01 -7.34 -21.49
CA ILE A 118 9.41 -7.62 -20.18
C ILE A 118 9.81 -6.52 -19.18
N GLY A 119 8.82 -6.03 -18.43
CA GLY A 119 9.02 -5.29 -17.20
C GLY A 119 8.25 -5.91 -16.03
N TYR A 120 8.33 -5.28 -14.86
CA TYR A 120 7.72 -5.81 -13.64
C TYR A 120 7.00 -4.74 -12.82
N LEU A 121 5.75 -5.05 -12.46
CA LEU A 121 5.01 -4.37 -11.41
C LEU A 121 5.30 -5.08 -10.08
N LYS A 122 5.93 -4.38 -9.15
CA LYS A 122 6.16 -4.83 -7.77
C LYS A 122 5.15 -4.14 -6.87
N VAL A 123 4.27 -4.94 -6.28
CA VAL A 123 3.26 -4.50 -5.32
C VAL A 123 3.70 -4.91 -3.93
N GLU A 124 4.15 -3.92 -3.15
CA GLU A 124 4.59 -4.12 -1.76
C GLU A 124 3.38 -4.11 -0.80
N PRO A 125 3.45 -4.80 0.34
CA PRO A 125 2.41 -4.68 1.37
C PRO A 125 2.31 -3.24 1.90
N ASP A 126 1.10 -2.81 2.29
CA ASP A 126 0.92 -1.54 3.01
C ASP A 126 0.99 -1.75 4.53
N TYR A 127 2.14 -1.44 5.12
CA TYR A 127 2.36 -1.55 6.57
C TYR A 127 2.09 -0.25 7.33
N ARG A 128 1.67 0.83 6.66
CA ARG A 128 1.51 2.15 7.27
C ARG A 128 0.54 2.13 8.43
N PHE A 129 -0.57 1.41 8.25
CA PHE A 129 -1.56 1.26 9.29
C PHE A 129 -0.98 0.49 10.49
N LEU A 130 -0.40 -0.70 10.25
CA LEU A 130 0.16 -1.54 11.30
C LEU A 130 1.18 -0.79 12.15
N GLY A 131 2.07 -0.02 11.50
CA GLY A 131 3.05 0.84 12.18
C GLY A 131 2.39 1.90 13.07
N ALA A 132 1.35 2.58 12.58
CA ALA A 132 0.63 3.60 13.35
C ALA A 132 -0.08 2.99 14.58
N THR A 133 -0.77 1.86 14.44
CA THR A 133 -1.36 1.17 15.59
C THR A 133 -0.33 0.65 16.58
N GLY A 134 0.78 0.08 16.10
CA GLY A 134 1.86 -0.37 16.97
C GLY A 134 2.42 0.77 17.83
N ALA A 135 2.61 1.95 17.24
CA ALA A 135 3.06 3.15 17.96
C ALA A 135 2.04 3.62 19.02
N VAL A 136 0.74 3.65 18.68
CA VAL A 136 -0.32 4.03 19.63
C VAL A 136 -0.39 3.06 20.81
N LEU A 137 -0.33 1.75 20.55
CA LEU A 137 -0.32 0.72 21.59
C LEU A 137 0.92 0.82 22.49
N ALA A 138 2.11 1.07 21.91
CA ALA A 138 3.33 1.24 22.67
C ALA A 138 3.27 2.48 23.58
N LEU A 139 2.76 3.62 23.08
CA LEU A 139 2.58 4.83 23.87
C LEU A 139 1.57 4.62 25.00
N PHE A 140 0.46 3.94 24.73
CA PHE A 140 -0.54 3.63 25.76
C PHE A 140 0.03 2.69 26.84
N GLY A 141 0.74 1.62 26.43
CA GLY A 141 1.41 0.71 27.35
C GLY A 141 2.43 1.42 28.23
N ALA A 142 3.26 2.28 27.64
CA ALA A 142 4.24 3.09 28.38
C ALA A 142 3.57 4.04 29.39
N ALA A 143 2.49 4.72 28.99
CA ALA A 143 1.73 5.59 29.87
C ALA A 143 1.09 4.81 31.04
N PHE A 144 0.52 3.63 30.77
CA PHE A 144 -0.05 2.77 31.80
C PHE A 144 0.99 2.31 32.83
N VAL A 145 2.18 1.88 32.37
CA VAL A 145 3.29 1.49 33.25
C VAL A 145 3.75 2.68 34.08
N ALA A 146 3.92 3.86 33.49
CA ALA A 146 4.35 5.06 34.20
C ALA A 146 3.35 5.50 35.29
N VAL A 147 2.05 5.46 35.00
CA VAL A 147 0.98 5.78 35.98
C VAL A 147 0.92 4.73 37.09
N SER A 148 1.03 3.45 36.74
CA SER A 148 1.01 2.34 37.71
C SER A 148 2.21 2.39 38.65
N ALA A 149 3.41 2.66 38.12
CA ALA A 149 4.62 2.83 38.92
C ALA A 149 4.51 4.03 39.88
N ARG A 150 3.94 5.16 39.43
CA ARG A 150 3.69 6.33 40.30
C ARG A 150 2.69 6.03 41.41
N SER A 151 1.62 5.30 41.11
CA SER A 151 0.63 4.88 42.12
C SER A 151 1.22 3.93 43.17
N ALA A 152 2.21 3.12 42.81
CA ALA A 152 2.91 2.24 43.75
C ALA A 152 3.88 3.01 44.67
N SER A 153 4.48 4.11 44.18
CA SER A 153 5.37 4.97 44.96
C SER A 153 4.64 5.97 45.87
N ALA A 154 3.37 6.29 45.59
CA ALA A 154 2.57 7.25 46.34
C ALA A 154 1.85 6.57 47.52
N GLY A 155 2.61 5.95 48.44
CA GLY A 155 2.10 5.22 49.61
C GLY A 155 0.99 5.93 50.42
N PRO A 156 0.29 5.18 51.30
CA PRO A 156 -1.00 5.57 51.90
C PRO A 156 -1.02 6.92 52.62
#